data_AF-K0IME2-F1
#
_entry.id   AF-K0IME2-F1
#
_cell.length_a   1.000
_cell.length_b   1.000
_cell.length_c   1.000
_cell.angle_alpha   90.00
_cell.angle_beta   90.00
_cell.angle_gamma   90.00
#
_symmetry.space_group_name_H-M   'P 1'
#
loop_
_entity.id
_entity.type
_entity.pdbx_description
1 polymer ?
#
loop_
_entity_poly.entity_id
_entity_poly.type
_entity_poly.pdbx_seq_one_letter_code
_entity_poly.pdbx_strand_id
1 'polypeptide(L)' 'MKGYTSKILREEFPELKSRLPTLWTRSYFVSTHGHVSADVIKKYIEEQKGT' A
#
# COMPACT_ATOMS: atom_id res chain seq x y z
N MET A 1 8.08 -4.57 -6.27
CA MET A 1 8.11 -3.09 -6.32
C MET A 1 7.99 -2.41 -4.94
N LYS A 2 7.12 -2.89 -4.02
CA LYS A 2 6.93 -2.31 -2.67
C LYS A 2 8.20 -2.25 -1.78
N GLY A 3 9.07 -3.26 -1.85
CA GLY A 3 10.29 -3.31 -1.01
C GLY A 3 11.32 -2.23 -1.37
N TYR A 4 11.60 -2.06 -2.67
CA TYR A 4 12.55 -1.06 -3.16
C TYR A 4 12.09 0.37 -2.85
N THR A 5 10.81 0.67 -3.13
CA THR A 5 10.21 1.98 -2.82
C THR A 5 10.16 2.24 -1.31
N SER A 6 9.92 1.21 -0.49
CA SER A 6 10.01 1.35 0.97
C SER A 6 11.41 1.69 1.46
N LYS A 7 12.48 1.23 0.79
CA LYS A 7 13.84 1.54 1.19
C LYS A 7 14.15 3.02 0.91
N ILE A 8 13.91 3.46 -0.32
CA ILE A 8 14.20 4.85 -0.75
C ILE A 8 13.41 5.86 0.10
N LEU A 9 12.09 5.66 0.24
CA LEU A 9 11.26 6.61 1.00
C LEU A 9 11.64 6.68 2.48
N ARG A 10 12.15 5.59 3.07
CA ARG A 10 12.64 5.59 4.45
C ARG A 10 14.06 6.15 4.61
N GLU A 11 14.80 6.30 3.52
CA GLU A 11 16.09 7.00 3.48
C GLU A 11 15.85 8.51 3.31
N GLU A 12 14.88 8.91 2.47
CA GLU A 12 14.51 10.30 2.24
C GLU A 12 13.71 10.93 3.39
N PHE A 13 12.85 10.17 4.06
CA PHE A 13 11.98 10.65 5.14
C PHE A 13 12.20 9.84 6.43
N PRO A 14 13.16 10.24 7.29
CA PRO A 14 13.51 9.51 8.51
C PRO A 14 12.34 9.34 9.49
N GLU A 15 11.41 10.29 9.53
CA GLU A 15 10.17 10.24 10.32
C GLU A 15 9.26 9.04 9.99
N LEU A 16 9.36 8.49 8.77
CA LEU A 16 8.60 7.29 8.39
C LEU A 16 9.16 6.02 9.06
N LYS A 17 10.42 6.03 9.52
CA LYS A 17 10.99 4.92 10.30
C LYS A 17 10.49 4.90 11.74
N SER A 18 10.23 6.06 12.33
CA SER A 18 9.81 6.14 13.74
C SER A 18 8.31 5.91 13.93
N ARG A 19 7.48 6.28 12.94
CA ARG A 19 6.01 6.22 13.05
C ARG A 19 5.39 4.93 12.53
N LEU A 20 6.07 4.20 11.65
CA LEU A 20 5.49 3.04 10.95
C LEU A 20 6.45 1.85 10.96
N PRO A 21 6.06 0.69 11.54
CA PRO A 21 6.91 -0.51 11.54
C PRO A 21 7.14 -1.04 10.11
N THR A 22 6.14 -0.97 9.23
CA THR A 22 6.24 -1.28 7.79
C THR A 22 5.57 -0.19 6.96
N LEU A 23 6.18 0.21 5.83
CA LEU A 23 5.62 1.27 4.98
C LEU A 23 4.45 0.78 4.11
N TRP A 24 4.50 -0.48 3.68
CA TRP A 24 3.45 -1.09 2.88
C TRP A 24 2.94 -2.36 3.56
N THR A 25 1.63 -2.58 3.49
CA THR A 25 1.02 -3.86 3.85
C THR A 25 1.47 -4.97 2.88
N ARG A 26 1.43 -6.23 3.33
CA ARG A 26 1.78 -7.40 2.50
C ARG A 26 0.79 -7.61 1.35
N SER A 27 -0.45 -7.17 1.52
CA SER A 27 -1.52 -7.27 0.53
C SER A 27 -1.29 -6.34 -0.66
N TYR A 28 -1.68 -6.76 -1.86
CA TYR A 28 -1.72 -5.90 -3.04
C TYR A 28 -2.95 -6.25 -3.88
N PHE A 29 -3.49 -5.27 -4.59
CA PHE A 29 -4.58 -5.46 -5.55
C PHE A 29 -4.03 -5.19 -6.95
N VAL A 30 -4.29 -6.10 -7.87
CA VAL A 30 -3.94 -5.97 -9.29
C VAL A 30 -5.14 -6.40 -10.13
N SER A 31 -5.49 -5.60 -11.13
CA SER A 31 -6.58 -5.89 -12.05
C SER A 31 -6.23 -5.40 -13.45
N THR A 32 -6.76 -6.05 -14.48
CA THR A 32 -6.50 -5.73 -15.88
C THR A 32 -7.26 -4.47 -16.30
N HIS A 33 -6.66 -3.71 -17.22
CA HIS A 33 -7.28 -2.49 -17.74
C HIS A 33 -8.57 -2.85 -18.50
N GLY A 34 -9.71 -2.40 -17.98
CA GLY A 34 -11.04 -2.64 -18.57
C GLY A 34 -12.13 -3.02 -17.56
N HIS A 35 -11.79 -3.43 -16.33
CA HIS A 35 -12.76 -3.98 -15.37
C HIS A 35 -12.62 -3.42 -13.94
N VAL A 36 -11.98 -2.25 -13.78
CA VAL A 36 -11.84 -1.58 -12.47
C VAL A 36 -12.84 -0.44 -12.39
N SER A 37 -13.91 -0.63 -11.62
CA SER A 37 -14.72 0.47 -11.11
C SER A 37 -14.12 0.99 -9.80
N ALA A 38 -14.34 2.27 -9.50
CA ALA A 38 -13.90 2.90 -8.25
C ALA A 38 -14.44 2.17 -7.00
N ASP A 39 -15.63 1.56 -7.12
CA ASP A 39 -16.26 0.78 -6.05
C ASP A 39 -15.45 -0.45 -5.65
N VAL A 40 -14.79 -1.12 -6.61
CA VAL A 40 -13.94 -2.30 -6.34
C VAL A 40 -12.69 -1.89 -5.55
N ILE A 41 -12.08 -0.75 -5.88
CA ILE A 41 -10.93 -0.21 -5.14
C ILE A 41 -11.36 0.16 -3.72
N LYS A 42 -12.50 0.82 -3.58
CA LYS A 42 -13.03 1.24 -2.28
C LYS A 42 -13.32 0.05 -1.38
N LYS A 43 -13.98 -0.97 -1.91
CA LYS A 43 -14.25 -2.23 -1.20
C LYS A 43 -12.95 -2.91 -0.74
N TYR A 44 -11.94 -2.97 -1.61
CA TYR A 44 -10.63 -3.52 -1.23
C TYR A 44 -9.98 -2.74 -0.08
N ILE A 45 -10.01 -1.40 -0.11
CA ILE A 45 -9.45 -0.57 0.96
C ILE A 45 -10.19 -0.79 2.29
N GLU A 46 -11.51 -0.90 2.25
CA GLU A 46 -12.35 -1.14 3.44
C GLU A 46 -12.09 -2.51 4.07
N GLU A 47 -11.95 -3.56 3.25
CA GLU A 47 -11.62 -4.92 3.71
C GLU A 47 -10.24 -5.00 4.38
N GLN A 48 -9.30 -4.11 4.03
CA GLN A 48 -7.97 -4.08 4.65
C GLN A 48 -7.90 -3.35 6.00
N LYS A 49 -8.98 -2.70 6.47
CA LYS A 49 -9.01 -2.01 7.78
C LYS A 49 -9.24 -2.94 8.97
N GLY A 50 -9.57 -4.22 8.75
CA GLY A 50 -9.94 -5.19 9.78
C GLY A 50 -8.89 -6.25 10.11
N THR A 51 -7.60 -6.00 9.84
CA THR A 51 -6.48 -6.91 10.20
C THR A 51 -5.47 -6.22 11.10
#